data_AF-A0A1S4A849-F1
#
_entry.id   AF-A0A1S4A849-F1
#
_cell.length_a   1.000
_cell.length_b   1.000
_cell.length_c   1.000
_cell.angle_alpha   90.00
_cell.angle_beta   90.00
_cell.angle_gamma   90.00
#
_symmetry.space_group_name_H-M   'P 1'
#
loop_
_entity.id
_entity.type
_entity.pdbx_description
1 polymer ?
#
loop_
_entity_poly.entity_id
_entity_poly.type
_entity_poly.pdbx_seq_one_letter_code
_entity_poly.pdbx_strand_id
1 'polypeptide(L)'
;MEKSCSLLIHFDKGTPALVNEIKEALEGNDVPAKVDAMKKAVMLLLNGETLPQLFITIIRYVLPSEDHTIQKLLLLYLETIEKTDSKGSMLPEMVLICQNLRNNLQHPNEYIRGVTLRFLCRLNEVDIIEPLFPSIMSNL
;
A
#
# COMPACT_ATOMS: atom_id res chain seq x y z
N MET A 1 -18.90 -12.43 13.56
CA MET A 1 -17.46 -12.28 13.86
C MET A 1 -16.70 -13.01 12.77
N GLU A 2 -16.14 -12.30 11.80
CA GLU A 2 -15.11 -12.89 10.94
C GLU A 2 -13.89 -13.19 11.83
N LYS A 3 -13.43 -14.44 11.83
CA LYS A 3 -12.19 -14.83 12.51
C LYS A 3 -11.06 -14.66 11.51
N SER A 4 -10.04 -13.88 11.88
CA SER A 4 -8.81 -13.76 11.09
C SER A 4 -8.15 -15.14 11.00
N CYS A 5 -8.15 -15.77 9.82
CA CYS A 5 -7.39 -16.99 9.57
C CYS A 5 -5.97 -16.60 9.15
N SER A 6 -4.99 -16.87 10.01
CA SER A 6 -3.58 -16.67 9.69
C SER A 6 -3.12 -17.75 8.68
N LEU A 7 -2.75 -17.33 7.47
CA LEU A 7 -2.06 -18.18 6.50
C LEU A 7 -0.55 -17.95 6.64
N LEU A 8 0.18 -18.98 7.03
CA LEU A 8 1.64 -18.93 7.09
C LEU A 8 2.22 -19.29 5.72
N ILE A 9 2.74 -18.29 5.01
CA ILE A 9 3.46 -18.48 3.75
C ILE A 9 4.94 -18.34 4.06
N HIS A 10 5.68 -19.45 3.98
CA HIS A 10 7.14 -19.40 4.10
C HIS A 10 7.72 -18.65 2.89
N PHE A 11 8.49 -17.60 3.18
CA PHE A 11 9.32 -16.91 2.20
C PHE A 11 10.73 -16.80 2.77
N ASP A 12 11.74 -16.94 1.91
CA ASP A 12 13.12 -16.78 2.34
C ASP A 12 13.34 -15.39 2.93
N LYS A 13 14.16 -15.31 3.98
CA LYS A 13 14.47 -14.04 4.62
C LYS A 13 15.04 -13.05 3.62
N GLY A 14 14.66 -11.78 3.76
CA GLY A 14 15.18 -10.68 2.97
C GLY A 14 16.67 -10.54 3.17
N THR A 15 17.42 -10.88 2.12
CA THR A 15 18.84 -10.52 2.05
C THR A 15 18.98 -9.06 1.60
N PRO A 16 20.04 -8.34 2.01
CA PRO A 16 20.28 -6.99 1.52
C PRO A 16 20.32 -6.89 -0.01
N ALA A 17 20.83 -7.94 -0.68
CA ALA A 17 20.82 -8.05 -2.13
C ALA A 17 19.40 -8.07 -2.69
N LEU A 18 18.52 -8.91 -2.14
CA LEU A 18 17.12 -8.99 -2.56
C LEU A 18 16.38 -7.65 -2.39
N VAL A 19 16.62 -6.94 -1.28
CA VAL A 19 15.98 -5.64 -1.08
C VAL A 19 16.44 -4.60 -2.09
N ASN A 20 17.73 -4.61 -2.45
CA ASN A 20 18.25 -3.75 -3.51
C ASN A 20 17.67 -4.11 -4.87
N GLU A 21 17.56 -5.40 -5.21
CA GLU A 21 16.91 -5.85 -6.45
C GLU A 21 15.45 -5.41 -6.53
N ILE A 22 14.69 -5.52 -5.43
CA ILE A 22 13.31 -5.03 -5.35
C ILE A 22 13.29 -3.53 -5.61
N LYS A 23 14.17 -2.78 -4.95
CA LYS A 23 14.25 -1.33 -5.12
C LYS A 23 14.52 -0.94 -6.57
N GLU A 24 15.53 -1.54 -7.20
CA GLU A 24 15.90 -1.29 -8.60
C GLU A 24 14.74 -1.61 -9.55
N ALA A 25 14.05 -2.73 -9.33
CA ALA A 25 12.90 -3.12 -10.14
C ALA A 25 11.72 -2.13 -9.99
N LEU A 26 11.47 -1.61 -8.79
CA LEU A 26 10.44 -0.60 -8.55
C LEU A 26 10.78 0.75 -9.19
N GLU A 27 12.07 1.12 -9.24
CA GLU A 27 12.55 2.35 -9.88
C GLU A 27 12.53 2.29 -11.42
N GLY A 28 12.57 1.09 -11.99
CA GLY A 28 12.47 0.85 -13.43
C GLY A 28 11.11 1.26 -14.03
N ASN A 29 10.92 1.01 -15.32
CA ASN A 29 9.65 1.28 -16.03
C ASN A 29 8.93 0.00 -16.49
N ASP A 30 9.51 -1.17 -16.25
CA ASP A 30 8.92 -2.45 -16.66
C ASP A 30 7.79 -2.87 -15.70
N VAL A 31 6.56 -2.90 -16.21
CA VAL A 31 5.36 -3.17 -15.41
C VAL A 31 5.38 -4.60 -14.82
N PRO A 32 5.66 -5.67 -15.59
CA PRO A 32 5.83 -7.01 -15.04
C PRO A 32 6.87 -7.09 -13.92
N ALA A 33 8.05 -6.50 -14.09
CA ALA A 33 9.07 -6.46 -13.04
C ALA A 33 8.59 -5.73 -11.79
N LYS A 34 7.88 -4.60 -11.92
CA LYS A 34 7.28 -3.89 -10.77
C LYS A 34 6.26 -4.73 -10.04
N VAL A 35 5.40 -5.43 -10.78
CA VAL A 35 4.38 -6.31 -10.19
C VAL A 35 5.04 -7.41 -9.36
N ASP A 36 6.08 -8.05 -9.88
CA ASP A 36 6.79 -9.10 -9.14
C ASP A 36 7.59 -8.53 -7.96
N ALA A 37 8.20 -7.35 -8.10
CA ALA A 37 8.87 -6.65 -7.01
C ALA A 37 7.89 -6.28 -5.88
N MET A 38 6.69 -5.79 -6.21
CA MET A 38 5.64 -5.49 -5.24
C MET A 38 5.13 -6.74 -4.52
N LYS A 39 4.95 -7.87 -5.22
CA LYS A 39 4.60 -9.15 -4.58
C LYS A 39 5.67 -9.57 -3.57
N LYS A 40 6.95 -9.50 -3.95
CA LYS A 40 8.07 -9.81 -3.04
C LYS A 40 8.09 -8.90 -1.82
N ALA A 41 7.89 -7.59 -2.01
CA ALA A 41 7.83 -6.63 -0.91
C ALA A 41 6.70 -6.94 0.08
N VAL A 42 5.49 -7.26 -0.41
CA VAL A 42 4.37 -7.67 0.44
C VAL A 42 4.67 -8.99 1.16
N MET A 43 5.28 -9.98 0.49
CA MET A 43 5.65 -11.25 1.11
C MET A 43 6.67 -11.09 2.25
N LEU A 44 7.70 -10.26 2.06
CA LEU A 44 8.70 -9.97 3.10
C LEU A 44 8.04 -9.30 4.31
N LEU A 45 7.16 -8.32 4.07
CA LEU A 45 6.44 -7.62 5.12
C LEU A 45 5.51 -8.56 5.91
N LEU A 46 4.79 -9.45 5.23
CA LEU A 46 3.95 -10.47 5.87
C LEU A 46 4.75 -11.49 6.70
N ASN A 47 6.02 -11.72 6.37
CA ASN A 47 6.94 -12.55 7.16
C ASN A 47 7.53 -11.79 8.38
N GLY A 48 7.11 -10.55 8.60
CA GLY A 48 7.53 -9.73 9.74
C GLY A 48 8.81 -8.92 9.49
N GLU A 49 9.30 -8.84 8.25
CA GLU A 49 10.43 -8.00 7.93
C GLU A 49 9.99 -6.55 7.69
N THR A 50 10.59 -5.63 8.43
CA THR A 50 10.39 -4.20 8.20
C THR A 50 11.38 -3.71 7.14
N LEU A 51 10.86 -3.04 6.11
CA LEU A 51 11.66 -2.52 5.00
C LEU A 51 11.46 -1.01 4.81
N PRO A 52 11.84 -0.15 5.78
CA PRO A 52 11.63 1.30 5.70
C PRO A 52 12.20 1.94 4.42
N GLN A 53 13.33 1.40 3.94
CA GLN A 53 14.00 1.83 2.71
C GLN A 53 13.15 1.69 1.45
N LEU A 54 12.19 0.76 1.42
CA LEU A 54 11.29 0.58 0.28
C LEU A 54 10.13 1.58 0.29
N PHE A 55 9.77 2.13 1.46
CA PHE A 55 8.60 2.99 1.59
C PHE A 55 8.72 4.23 0.69
N ILE A 56 9.86 4.93 0.73
CA ILE A 56 10.10 6.10 -0.12
C ILE A 56 10.11 5.73 -1.61
N THR A 57 10.69 4.58 -1.98
CA THR A 57 10.68 4.09 -3.36
C THR A 57 9.25 3.80 -3.83
N ILE A 58 8.40 3.21 -2.98
CA ILE A 58 7.00 2.93 -3.29
C ILE A 58 6.22 4.23 -3.48
N ILE A 59 6.36 5.21 -2.57
CA ILE A 59 5.71 6.51 -2.71
C ILE A 59 6.11 7.21 -4.02
N ARG A 60 7.37 7.09 -4.43
CA ARG A 60 7.87 7.78 -5.62
C ARG A 60 7.54 7.09 -6.94
N TYR A 61 7.60 5.75 -7.00
CA TYR A 61 7.59 5.01 -8.26
C TYR A 61 6.40 4.05 -8.43
N VAL A 62 5.66 3.76 -7.35
CA VAL A 62 4.52 2.83 -7.33
C VAL A 62 3.21 3.60 -7.15
N LEU A 63 3.14 4.51 -6.20
CA LEU A 63 1.97 5.36 -5.95
C LEU A 63 1.43 6.07 -7.21
N PRO A 64 2.26 6.65 -8.10
CA PRO A 64 1.75 7.31 -9.31
C PRO A 64 1.44 6.35 -10.47
N SER A 65 1.58 5.03 -10.30
CA SER A 65 1.35 4.06 -11.39
C SER A 65 -0.12 4.01 -11.79
N GLU A 66 -0.41 3.99 -13.09
CA GLU A 66 -1.78 3.81 -13.61
C GLU A 66 -2.18 2.33 -13.73
N ASP A 67 -1.24 1.39 -13.57
CA ASP A 67 -1.52 -0.03 -13.68
C ASP A 67 -2.37 -0.52 -12.50
N HIS A 68 -3.53 -1.11 -12.81
CA HIS A 68 -4.49 -1.55 -11.79
C HIS A 68 -3.94 -2.69 -10.91
N THR A 69 -3.04 -3.53 -11.42
CA THR A 69 -2.43 -4.62 -10.65
C THR A 69 -1.46 -4.05 -9.63
N ILE A 70 -0.63 -3.09 -10.05
CA ILE A 70 0.28 -2.37 -9.16
C ILE A 70 -0.49 -1.61 -8.08
N GLN A 71 -1.55 -0.88 -8.44
CA GLN A 71 -2.39 -0.16 -7.48
C GLN A 71 -3.03 -1.11 -6.45
N LYS A 72 -3.49 -2.28 -6.87
CA LYS A 72 -4.03 -3.28 -5.94
C LYS A 72 -2.97 -3.82 -4.97
N LEU A 73 -1.75 -4.09 -5.46
CA LEU A 73 -0.63 -4.51 -4.62
C LEU A 73 -0.18 -3.41 -3.66
N LEU A 74 -0.23 -2.15 -4.09
CA LEU A 74 0.03 -0.99 -3.26
C LEU A 74 -0.95 -0.93 -2.07
N LEU A 75 -2.25 -1.12 -2.29
CA LEU A 75 -3.23 -1.12 -1.20
C LEU A 75 -2.96 -2.26 -0.19
N LEU A 76 -2.55 -3.44 -0.64
CA LEU A 76 -2.15 -4.55 0.24
C LEU A 76 -0.89 -4.22 1.06
N TYR A 77 0.08 -3.56 0.43
CA TYR A 77 1.27 -3.06 1.12
C TYR A 77 0.90 -2.01 2.17
N LEU A 78 0.04 -1.05 1.84
CA LEU A 78 -0.41 -0.01 2.76
C LEU A 78 -1.21 -0.57 3.94
N GLU A 79 -1.95 -1.65 3.74
CA GLU A 79 -2.69 -2.32 4.82
C GLU A 79 -1.73 -2.84 5.90
N THR A 80 -0.56 -3.33 5.49
CA THR A 80 0.38 -4.09 6.34
C THR A 80 1.44 -3.24 7.05
N ILE A 81 1.75 -2.03 6.55
CA ILE A 81 2.74 -1.15 7.19
C ILE A 81 2.19 -0.41 8.42
N GLU A 82 3.10 0.02 9.30
CA GLU A 82 2.82 1.03 10.33
C GLU A 82 2.69 2.41 9.67
N LYS A 83 1.64 3.16 10.04
CA LYS A 83 1.28 4.46 9.44
C LYS A 83 1.56 5.64 10.37
N THR A 84 2.05 5.35 11.57
CA THR A 84 2.37 6.32 12.62
C THR A 84 3.83 6.22 13.01
N ASP A 85 4.40 7.32 13.49
CA ASP A 85 5.71 7.35 14.11
C ASP A 85 5.71 6.75 15.53
N SER A 86 6.88 6.74 16.17
CA SER A 86 7.04 6.26 17.55
C SER A 86 6.29 7.07 18.61
N LYS A 87 5.76 8.25 18.25
CA LYS A 87 4.95 9.12 19.12
C LYS A 87 3.45 8.93 18.86
N GLY A 88 3.06 8.10 17.89
CA GLY A 88 1.69 7.90 17.45
C GLY A 88 1.17 8.96 16.48
N SER A 89 2.04 9.84 15.96
CA SER A 89 1.67 10.83 14.94
C SER A 89 1.68 10.19 13.56
N MET A 90 0.75 10.56 12.68
CA MET A 90 0.74 10.10 11.29
C MET A 90 2.06 10.45 10.56
N LEU A 91 2.60 9.50 9.79
CA LEU A 91 3.80 9.75 8.97
C LEU A 91 3.53 10.86 7.93
N PRO A 92 4.46 11.81 7.70
CA PRO A 92 4.26 12.91 6.74
C PRO A 92 3.91 12.44 5.31
N GLU A 93 4.47 11.31 4.88
CA GLU A 93 4.24 10.71 3.57
C GLU A 93 2.78 10.24 3.39
N MET A 94 2.05 10.00 4.47
CA MET A 94 0.64 9.63 4.41
C MET A 94 -0.22 10.71 3.75
N VAL A 95 0.22 11.97 3.73
CA VAL A 95 -0.47 13.05 3.00
C VAL A 95 -0.59 12.71 1.50
N LEU A 96 0.47 12.17 0.89
CA LEU A 96 0.45 11.77 -0.53
C LEU A 96 -0.47 10.57 -0.75
N ILE A 97 -0.47 9.61 0.19
CA ILE A 97 -1.36 8.45 0.16
C ILE A 97 -2.82 8.90 0.29
N CYS A 98 -3.15 9.80 1.22
CA CYS A 98 -4.49 10.35 1.39
C CYS A 98 -4.97 11.05 0.10
N GLN A 99 -4.10 11.83 -0.55
CA GLN A 99 -4.44 12.45 -1.83
C GLN A 99 -4.73 11.41 -2.91
N ASN A 100 -3.92 10.35 -3.02
CA ASN A 100 -4.14 9.25 -3.96
C ASN A 100 -5.46 8.51 -3.67
N LEU A 101 -5.74 8.17 -2.41
CA LEU A 101 -6.97 7.52 -1.99
C LEU A 101 -8.20 8.38 -2.30
N ARG A 102 -8.12 9.70 -2.06
CA ARG A 102 -9.18 10.65 -2.43
C ARG A 102 -9.44 10.65 -3.93
N ASN A 103 -8.38 10.68 -4.75
CA ASN A 103 -8.51 10.60 -6.20
C ASN A 103 -9.16 9.28 -6.63
N ASN A 104 -8.78 8.15 -6.01
CA ASN A 104 -9.38 6.85 -6.30
C ASN A 104 -10.87 6.80 -5.95
N LEU A 105 -11.30 7.42 -4.84
CA LEU A 105 -12.72 7.53 -4.46
C LEU A 105 -13.55 8.37 -5.43
N GLN A 106 -12.91 9.26 -6.19
CA GLN A 106 -13.54 10.12 -7.20
C GLN A 106 -13.32 9.61 -8.63
N HIS A 107 -12.72 8.42 -8.77
CA HIS A 107 -12.34 7.88 -10.06
C HIS A 107 -13.57 7.43 -10.87
N PRO A 108 -13.63 7.64 -12.21
CA PRO A 108 -14.77 7.24 -13.03
C PRO A 108 -15.05 5.73 -12.96
N ASN A 109 -13.99 4.91 -12.89
CA ASN A 109 -14.11 3.46 -12.72
C ASN A 109 -14.60 3.05 -11.32
N GLU A 110 -15.81 2.50 -11.24
CA GLU A 110 -16.44 1.99 -10.02
C GLU A 110 -15.65 0.89 -9.31
N TYR A 111 -14.92 0.07 -10.05
CA TYR A 111 -14.10 -0.98 -9.46
C TYR A 111 -12.99 -0.38 -8.58
N ILE A 112 -12.34 0.69 -9.04
CA ILE A 112 -11.30 1.39 -8.27
C ILE A 112 -11.91 1.97 -7.00
N ARG A 113 -13.06 2.66 -7.12
CA ARG A 113 -13.79 3.21 -5.97
C ARG A 113 -14.15 2.13 -4.94
N GLY A 114 -14.71 1.02 -5.40
CA GLY A 114 -15.11 -0.10 -4.52
C GLY A 114 -13.93 -0.79 -3.83
N VAL A 115 -12.81 -0.99 -4.53
CA VAL A 115 -11.59 -1.55 -3.92
C VAL A 115 -10.99 -0.60 -2.90
N THR A 116 -10.96 0.71 -3.19
CA THR A 116 -10.50 1.72 -2.23
C THR A 116 -11.39 1.77 -0.99
N LEU A 117 -12.72 1.76 -1.15
CA LEU A 117 -13.64 1.70 -0.01
C LEU A 117 -13.42 0.47 0.86
N ARG A 118 -13.22 -0.71 0.24
CA ARG A 118 -12.91 -1.94 0.98
C ARG A 118 -11.60 -1.84 1.77
N PHE A 119 -10.59 -1.20 1.19
CA PHE A 119 -9.33 -0.93 1.89
C PHE A 119 -9.52 0.00 3.09
N LEU A 120 -10.31 1.07 2.93
CA LEU A 120 -10.59 2.02 4.02
C LEU A 120 -11.30 1.37 5.21
N CYS A 121 -12.12 0.33 5.00
CA CYS A 121 -12.72 -0.44 6.08
C CYS A 121 -11.71 -1.20 6.95
N ARG A 122 -10.44 -1.29 6.54
CA ARG A 122 -9.35 -1.96 7.28
C ARG A 122 -8.42 -0.99 7.99
N LEU A 123 -8.60 0.32 7.79
CA LEU A 123 -7.82 1.35 8.47
C LEU A 123 -8.42 1.67 9.83
N ASN A 124 -7.56 1.94 10.81
CA ASN A 124 -7.96 2.35 12.16
C ASN A 124 -7.54 3.78 12.49
N GLU A 125 -6.68 4.38 11.66
CA GLU A 125 -6.09 5.68 11.87
C GLU A 125 -7.07 6.78 11.47
N VAL A 126 -7.66 7.44 12.47
CA VAL A 126 -8.68 8.49 12.29
C VAL A 126 -8.16 9.63 11.41
N ASP A 127 -6.91 10.04 11.61
CA ASP A 127 -6.25 11.11 10.86
C ASP A 127 -6.18 10.85 9.34
N ILE A 128 -6.21 9.58 8.92
CA ILE A 128 -6.26 9.18 7.51
C ILE A 128 -7.71 9.21 7.00
N ILE A 129 -8.67 8.75 7.81
CA ILE A 129 -10.07 8.58 7.41
C ILE A 129 -10.80 9.93 7.35
N GLU A 130 -10.59 10.79 8.35
CA GLU A 130 -11.27 12.10 8.46
C GLU A 130 -11.19 12.95 7.18
N PRO A 131 -10.02 13.18 6.55
CA PRO A 131 -9.93 13.97 5.33
C PRO A 131 -10.62 13.32 4.11
N LEU A 132 -10.87 12.01 4.16
CA LEU A 132 -11.52 11.25 3.08
C LEU A 132 -13.04 11.20 3.22
N PHE A 133 -13.58 11.54 4.40
CA PHE A 133 -15.00 11.39 4.73
C PHE A 133 -15.97 11.95 3.67
N PRO A 134 -15.77 13.16 3.10
CA PRO A 134 -16.66 13.68 2.07
C PRO A 134 -16.71 12.82 0.80
N SER A 135 -15.57 12.22 0.42
CA SER A 135 -15.48 11.36 -0.77
C SER A 135 -15.97 9.94 -0.49
N ILE A 136 -15.93 9.49 0.77
CA ILE A 136 -16.57 8.23 1.18
C ILE A 136 -18.09 8.38 1.09
N MET A 137 -18.64 9.45 1.67
CA MET A 137 -20.08 9.71 1.69
C MET A 137 -20.68 9.88 0.29
N SER A 138 -19.94 10.40 -0.68
CA SER A 138 -20.42 10.53 -2.07
C SER A 138 -20.54 9.19 -2.81
N ASN A 139 -20.06 8.09 -2.22
CA ASN A 139 -20.10 6.74 -2.80
C ASN A 139 -21.03 5.78 -2.04
N LEU A 140 -21.80 6.29 -1.07
CA LEU A 140 -22.84 5.56 -0.34
C LEU A 140 -24.22 5.93 -0.87
#